data_AF-A0A4S2G272-F1
#
_entry.id   AF-A0A4S2G272-F1
#
_cell.length_a   1.000
_cell.length_b   1.000
_cell.length_c   1.000
_cell.angle_alpha   90.00
_cell.angle_beta   90.00
_cell.angle_gamma   90.00
#
_symmetry.space_group_name_H-M   'P 1'
#
loop_
_entity.id
_entity.type
_entity.pdbx_description
1 polymer ?
#
loop_
_entity_poly.entity_id
_entity_poly.type
_entity_poly.pdbx_seq_one_letter_code
_entity_poly.pdbx_strand_id
1 'polypeptide(L)'
;MKSENFEMVAKTFQGLEDVLAGELTRLGAENVTPGRRMVSFTGDNEMLYKANLCCRTALRILKPICKFTASDPDTLYDMVKEMDWSSLLSVDKTFSIDPVVNSDTFTHSRYVTYRVKDAIVDYFQDRLGEGKRPGVRLQDADVMINVHIDGNRVTMSLDSSGESLHKRGYRVAQTEAPINEVLAAGILLKAGYDGQCPLVDPMCGSGTFLIEAAMIAANINPGVYRRNFAFEQWPDFDEELFERLYNDDSSERTPEYPIIGADISPKAIAIAEKNIKQAGVGRWVDIQIKPIAKWEEAPAAGILVSNPPYGERISVDDMASLYSTIGNRLKNVFKGYHAWIIGYQDEHMRHIGLAPSHKISLYNGSLECELREYEIFEGDYKSFRSEGNRLNKDTAPQRGKADRRKTDDEWRRDARKKGFGGRDGDNPRFRKGADRPQRKPNALEEKYRAKPLGRKKRYDGEERPDGFGRKPSFGGKPFARRDDSKPFARKSDGKPMARRDDAPAAESENPLAKRRNQALLDKIMNRDSQPQPLARRGWRRVKGNDTDSSAAPASED
;
A
#
# COMPACT_ATOMS: atom_id res chain seq x y z
N MET A 1 8.71 -0.32 26.87
CA MET A 1 7.25 -0.42 27.13
C MET A 1 6.69 -1.35 26.06
N LYS A 2 5.96 -2.41 26.40
CA LYS A 2 5.27 -3.22 25.38
C LYS A 2 4.28 -2.29 24.66
N SER A 3 4.47 -2.07 23.37
CA SER A 3 3.50 -1.33 22.56
C SER A 3 2.16 -2.06 22.61
N GLU A 4 1.08 -1.33 22.82
CA GLU A 4 -0.26 -1.91 22.80
C GLU A 4 -0.60 -2.38 21.38
N ASN A 5 -1.20 -3.58 21.26
CA ASN A 5 -1.68 -4.08 19.98
C ASN A 5 -2.80 -3.16 19.45
N PHE A 6 -2.73 -2.79 18.18
CA PHE A 6 -3.75 -2.01 17.49
C PHE A 6 -4.22 -2.68 16.20
N GLU A 7 -5.40 -2.28 15.72
CA GLU A 7 -5.96 -2.75 14.45
C GLU A 7 -5.21 -2.11 13.28
N MET A 8 -4.97 -2.90 12.24
CA MET A 8 -4.39 -2.48 10.97
C MET A 8 -5.19 -3.07 9.81
N VAL A 9 -5.09 -2.44 8.64
CA VAL A 9 -5.70 -2.91 7.40
C VAL A 9 -4.63 -2.90 6.30
N ALA A 10 -4.35 -4.06 5.72
CA ALA A 10 -3.51 -4.19 4.55
C ALA A 10 -4.39 -4.25 3.29
N LYS A 11 -4.24 -3.30 2.36
CA LYS A 11 -4.93 -3.30 1.06
C LYS A 11 -4.21 -4.25 0.09
N THR A 12 -4.96 -4.93 -0.79
CA THR A 12 -4.40 -5.81 -1.83
C THR A 12 -5.31 -5.86 -3.06
N PHE A 13 -4.90 -6.59 -4.10
CA PHE A 13 -5.76 -6.88 -5.24
C PHE A 13 -6.83 -7.91 -4.90
N GLN A 14 -7.93 -7.86 -5.64
CA GLN A 14 -8.96 -8.88 -5.57
C GLN A 14 -8.39 -10.24 -5.98
N GLY A 15 -8.69 -11.28 -5.21
CA GLY A 15 -8.21 -12.64 -5.41
C GLY A 15 -6.88 -12.95 -4.70
N LEU A 16 -6.25 -11.95 -4.05
CA LEU A 16 -5.00 -12.12 -3.29
C LEU A 16 -5.19 -12.02 -1.77
N GLU A 17 -6.43 -11.85 -1.29
CA GLU A 17 -6.70 -11.58 0.13
C GLU A 17 -6.31 -12.74 1.04
N ASP A 18 -6.47 -13.99 0.58
CA ASP A 18 -6.04 -15.18 1.30
C ASP A 18 -4.52 -15.36 1.30
N VAL A 19 -3.85 -14.99 0.20
CA VAL A 19 -2.37 -15.02 0.11
C VAL A 19 -1.78 -14.02 1.10
N LEU A 20 -2.29 -12.78 1.09
CA LEU A 20 -1.87 -11.73 2.02
C LEU A 20 -2.15 -12.11 3.48
N ALA A 21 -3.29 -12.74 3.75
CA ALA A 21 -3.60 -13.24 5.09
C ALA A 21 -2.58 -14.30 5.54
N GLY A 22 -2.21 -15.22 4.66
CA GLY A 22 -1.16 -16.21 4.93
C GLY A 22 0.21 -15.55 5.19
N GLU A 23 0.58 -14.51 4.45
CA GLU A 23 1.80 -13.73 4.72
C GLU A 23 1.75 -13.08 6.10
N LEU A 24 0.67 -12.37 6.44
CA LEU A 24 0.51 -11.69 7.73
C LEU A 24 0.55 -12.68 8.90
N THR A 25 -0.12 -13.84 8.78
CA THR A 25 -0.07 -14.89 9.80
C THR A 25 1.34 -15.43 10.00
N ARG A 26 2.10 -15.67 8.92
CA ARG A 26 3.52 -16.11 9.02
C ARG A 26 4.42 -15.07 9.69
N LEU A 27 4.11 -13.79 9.52
CA LEU A 27 4.84 -12.69 10.19
C LEU A 27 4.45 -12.53 11.68
N GLY A 28 3.45 -13.27 12.16
CA GLY A 28 3.01 -13.24 13.56
C GLY A 28 1.83 -12.30 13.84
N ALA A 29 1.11 -11.83 12.80
CA ALA A 29 -0.07 -10.99 13.00
C ALA A 29 -1.21 -11.77 13.68
N GLU A 30 -1.94 -11.08 14.57
CA GLU A 30 -3.09 -11.62 15.27
C GLU A 30 -4.41 -11.23 14.57
N ASN A 31 -5.50 -11.95 14.84
CA ASN A 31 -6.86 -11.66 14.36
C ASN A 31 -6.97 -11.41 12.84
N VAL A 32 -6.14 -12.11 12.05
CA VAL A 32 -6.06 -11.96 10.60
C VAL A 32 -7.38 -12.38 9.95
N THR A 33 -8.05 -11.42 9.33
CA THR A 33 -9.36 -11.60 8.71
C THR A 33 -9.34 -11.05 7.28
N PRO A 34 -9.38 -11.90 6.25
CA PRO A 34 -9.57 -11.46 4.87
C PRO A 34 -10.94 -10.80 4.69
N GLY A 35 -11.01 -9.80 3.81
CA GLY A 35 -12.26 -9.24 3.32
C GLY A 35 -12.12 -8.87 1.85
N ARG A 36 -12.87 -7.89 1.38
CA ARG A 36 -12.82 -7.50 -0.04
C ARG A 36 -11.64 -6.57 -0.31
N ARG A 37 -10.64 -7.03 -1.06
CA ARG A 37 -9.42 -6.29 -1.45
C ARG A 37 -8.59 -5.80 -0.26
N MET A 38 -8.74 -6.44 0.89
CA MET A 38 -8.01 -6.09 2.10
C MET A 38 -7.96 -7.26 3.08
N VAL A 39 -7.04 -7.17 4.03
CA VAL A 39 -6.93 -8.05 5.20
C VAL A 39 -6.84 -7.15 6.44
N SER A 40 -7.74 -7.35 7.40
CA SER A 40 -7.63 -6.70 8.72
C SER A 40 -6.88 -7.60 9.68
N PHE A 41 -6.03 -7.02 10.50
CA PHE A 41 -5.20 -7.76 11.46
C PHE A 41 -4.87 -6.87 12.66
N THR A 42 -4.30 -7.45 13.71
CA THR A 42 -3.83 -6.73 14.89
C THR A 42 -2.37 -7.04 15.17
N GLY A 43 -1.66 -6.06 15.72
CA GLY A 43 -0.27 -6.19 16.14
C GLY A 43 0.24 -4.87 16.71
N ASP A 44 1.49 -4.87 17.15
CA ASP A 44 2.16 -3.69 17.68
C ASP A 44 2.93 -2.93 16.58
N ASN A 45 3.80 -1.99 16.98
CA ASN A 45 4.63 -1.23 16.04
C ASN A 45 5.64 -2.14 15.30
N GLU A 46 6.16 -3.19 15.92
CA GLU A 46 7.04 -4.15 15.26
C GLU A 46 6.32 -4.83 14.09
N MET A 47 5.08 -5.27 14.33
CA MET A 47 4.23 -5.85 13.30
C MET A 47 3.90 -4.85 12.18
N LEU A 48 3.67 -3.57 12.50
CA LEU A 48 3.47 -2.52 11.49
C LEU A 48 4.69 -2.39 10.56
N TYR A 49 5.89 -2.39 11.14
CA TYR A 49 7.14 -2.29 10.38
C TYR A 49 7.38 -3.54 9.53
N LYS A 50 7.24 -4.74 10.11
CA LYS A 50 7.33 -6.03 9.40
C LYS A 50 6.32 -6.12 8.26
N ALA A 51 5.07 -5.70 8.45
CA ALA A 51 4.06 -5.73 7.40
C ALA A 51 4.44 -4.85 6.19
N ASN A 52 5.08 -3.70 6.42
CA ASN A 52 5.56 -2.83 5.34
C ASN A 52 6.82 -3.35 4.66
N LEU A 53 7.73 -3.96 5.43
CA LEU A 53 9.01 -4.45 4.95
C LEU A 53 8.88 -5.79 4.20
N CYS A 54 8.07 -6.71 4.73
CA CYS A 54 8.09 -8.12 4.34
C CYS A 54 6.93 -8.54 3.41
N CYS A 55 5.75 -7.92 3.51
CA CYS A 55 4.59 -8.35 2.71
C CYS A 55 4.80 -8.09 1.21
N ARG A 56 4.74 -9.17 0.42
CA ARG A 56 4.85 -9.10 -1.04
C ARG A 56 3.52 -8.77 -1.68
N THR A 57 2.40 -9.18 -1.09
CA THR A 57 1.08 -8.99 -1.70
C THR A 57 0.27 -7.83 -1.12
N ALA A 58 0.85 -7.01 -0.25
CA ALA A 58 0.23 -5.77 0.24
C ALA A 58 0.51 -4.58 -0.70
N LEU A 59 -0.50 -3.74 -0.93
CA LEU A 59 -0.38 -2.46 -1.65
C LEU A 59 -0.08 -1.30 -0.71
N ARG A 60 -0.70 -1.28 0.47
CA ARG A 60 -0.59 -0.26 1.53
C ARG A 60 -0.97 -0.89 2.87
N ILE A 61 -0.30 -0.49 3.95
CA ILE A 61 -0.64 -0.84 5.33
C ILE A 61 -1.19 0.40 6.03
N LEU A 62 -2.43 0.31 6.51
CA LEU A 62 -3.17 1.41 7.12
C LEU A 62 -3.35 1.16 8.62
N LYS A 63 -3.16 2.20 9.43
CA LYS A 63 -3.48 2.23 10.86
C LYS A 63 -4.74 3.08 11.07
N PRO A 64 -5.94 2.48 11.21
CA PRO A 64 -7.15 3.21 11.57
C PRO A 64 -6.94 4.07 12.81
N ILE A 65 -7.41 5.32 12.76
CA ILE A 65 -7.33 6.28 13.87
C ILE A 65 -8.71 6.73 14.35
N CYS A 66 -9.73 6.66 13.49
CA CYS A 66 -11.08 7.07 13.86
C CYS A 66 -12.13 6.35 12.99
N LYS A 67 -13.27 6.02 13.60
CA LYS A 67 -14.42 5.38 12.97
C LYS A 67 -15.70 6.06 13.46
N PHE A 68 -16.48 6.63 12.55
CA PHE A 68 -17.76 7.29 12.87
C PHE A 68 -18.76 7.17 11.71
N THR A 69 -20.01 7.55 11.96
CA THR A 69 -21.03 7.70 10.91
C THR A 69 -21.23 9.16 10.55
N ALA A 70 -21.39 9.44 9.26
CA ALA A 70 -21.78 10.76 8.75
C ALA A 70 -22.76 10.58 7.60
N SER A 71 -23.98 11.10 7.76
CA SER A 71 -25.00 11.05 6.69
C SER A 71 -24.90 12.21 5.69
N ASP A 72 -24.12 13.25 6.01
CA ASP A 72 -23.96 14.44 5.20
C ASP A 72 -22.55 15.08 5.34
N PRO A 73 -22.18 16.00 4.43
CA PRO A 73 -20.85 16.64 4.42
C PRO A 73 -20.55 17.59 5.58
N ASP A 74 -21.57 18.14 6.24
CA ASP A 74 -21.41 18.96 7.44
C ASP A 74 -21.06 18.06 8.60
N THR A 75 -21.81 16.97 8.78
CA THR A 75 -21.49 15.95 9.79
C THR A 75 -20.08 15.39 9.60
N LEU A 76 -19.66 15.12 8.36
CA LEU A 76 -18.28 14.69 8.08
C LEU A 76 -17.26 15.74 8.56
N TYR A 77 -17.45 17.01 8.21
CA TYR A 77 -16.55 18.10 8.61
C TYR A 77 -16.49 18.23 10.14
N ASP A 78 -17.64 18.25 10.82
CA ASP A 78 -17.72 18.42 12.27
C ASP A 78 -16.99 17.28 12.99
N MET A 79 -17.25 16.03 12.59
CA MET A 79 -16.60 14.86 13.17
C MET A 79 -15.09 14.83 12.95
N VAL A 80 -14.61 15.27 11.78
CA VAL A 80 -13.18 15.38 11.48
C VAL A 80 -12.54 16.49 12.31
N LYS A 81 -13.21 17.64 12.45
CA LYS A 81 -12.71 18.79 13.21
C LYS A 81 -12.63 18.52 14.71
N GLU A 82 -13.48 17.66 15.25
CA GLU A 82 -13.44 17.25 16.65
C GLU A 82 -12.24 16.35 17.02
N MET A 83 -11.57 15.74 16.03
CA MET A 83 -10.42 14.88 16.29
C MET A 83 -9.20 15.68 16.78
N ASP A 84 -8.37 15.06 17.62
CA ASP A 84 -7.18 15.71 18.16
C ASP A 84 -5.98 15.64 17.20
N TRP A 85 -6.01 16.47 16.16
CA TRP A 85 -4.96 16.47 15.13
C TRP A 85 -3.56 16.85 15.64
N SER A 86 -3.45 17.54 16.78
CA SER A 86 -2.14 17.90 17.37
C SER A 86 -1.31 16.68 17.79
N SER A 87 -1.95 15.51 17.98
CA SER A 87 -1.25 14.26 18.27
C SER A 87 -0.56 13.63 17.04
N LEU A 88 -0.95 14.05 15.83
CA LEU A 88 -0.48 13.45 14.57
C LEU A 88 0.22 14.47 13.65
N LEU A 89 -0.22 15.72 13.68
CA LEU A 89 0.20 16.80 12.80
C LEU A 89 0.65 18.02 13.61
N SER A 90 1.59 18.75 13.04
CA SER A 90 2.04 20.06 13.50
C SER A 90 2.04 21.06 12.34
N VAL A 91 2.11 22.36 12.64
CA VAL A 91 2.00 23.42 11.61
C VAL A 91 3.15 23.42 10.60
N ASP A 92 4.29 22.85 10.97
CA ASP A 92 5.49 22.67 10.15
C ASP A 92 5.42 21.43 9.24
N LYS A 93 4.49 20.50 9.49
CA LYS A 93 4.28 19.32 8.66
C LYS A 93 3.32 19.58 7.51
N THR A 94 3.40 18.68 6.53
CA THR A 94 2.50 18.59 5.40
C THR A 94 1.61 17.35 5.49
N PHE A 95 0.41 17.42 4.92
CA PHE A 95 -0.49 16.27 4.84
C PHE A 95 -1.12 16.10 3.46
N SER A 96 -1.51 14.85 3.18
CA SER A 96 -2.30 14.47 2.02
C SER A 96 -3.57 13.72 2.45
N ILE A 97 -4.59 13.74 1.59
CA ILE A 97 -5.84 13.01 1.82
C ILE A 97 -6.11 12.11 0.61
N ASP A 98 -6.28 10.82 0.87
CA ASP A 98 -6.63 9.80 -0.11
C ASP A 98 -8.03 9.24 0.17
N PRO A 99 -9.09 9.78 -0.47
CA PRO A 99 -10.46 9.32 -0.29
C PRO A 99 -10.79 8.09 -1.14
N VAL A 100 -11.37 7.07 -0.51
CA VAL A 100 -12.02 5.93 -1.19
C VAL A 100 -13.50 5.93 -0.80
N VAL A 101 -14.37 6.15 -1.78
CA VAL A 101 -15.78 6.46 -1.50
C VAL A 101 -16.70 5.52 -2.26
N ASN A 102 -17.59 4.87 -1.50
CA ASN A 102 -18.70 4.06 -1.97
C ASN A 102 -19.96 4.50 -1.22
N SER A 103 -20.66 5.51 -1.72
CA SER A 103 -21.80 6.12 -1.00
C SER A 103 -22.76 6.83 -1.96
N ASP A 104 -24.06 6.76 -1.67
CA ASP A 104 -25.09 7.52 -2.38
C ASP A 104 -25.06 9.02 -1.99
N THR A 105 -24.62 9.34 -0.77
CA THR A 105 -24.52 10.73 -0.29
C THR A 105 -23.22 11.38 -0.79
N PHE A 106 -22.09 10.70 -0.58
CA PHE A 106 -20.78 11.20 -0.95
C PHE A 106 -20.44 10.77 -2.38
N THR A 107 -21.00 11.46 -3.37
CA THR A 107 -20.90 11.05 -4.78
C THR A 107 -19.53 11.31 -5.42
N HIS A 108 -18.73 12.22 -4.86
CA HIS A 108 -17.46 12.64 -5.45
C HIS A 108 -16.33 12.69 -4.41
N SER A 109 -15.26 11.93 -4.65
CA SER A 109 -14.09 11.82 -3.76
C SER A 109 -13.36 13.16 -3.56
N ARG A 110 -13.30 14.02 -4.58
CA ARG A 110 -12.72 15.37 -4.48
C ARG A 110 -13.43 16.21 -3.43
N TYR A 111 -14.74 16.08 -3.32
CA TYR A 111 -15.53 16.85 -2.36
C TYR A 111 -15.24 16.41 -0.92
N VAL A 112 -15.14 15.09 -0.68
CA VAL A 112 -14.67 14.53 0.59
C VAL A 112 -13.28 15.06 0.96
N THR A 113 -12.36 15.10 -0.01
CA THR A 113 -11.00 15.65 0.18
C THR A 113 -11.05 17.08 0.72
N TYR A 114 -11.84 17.95 0.08
CA TYR A 114 -11.94 19.35 0.49
C TYR A 114 -12.54 19.50 1.89
N ARG A 115 -13.60 18.75 2.21
CA ARG A 115 -14.25 18.84 3.53
C ARG A 115 -13.34 18.37 4.66
N VAL A 116 -12.62 17.26 4.45
CA VAL A 116 -11.64 16.76 5.42
C VAL A 116 -10.47 17.74 5.57
N LYS A 117 -9.95 18.28 4.46
CA LYS A 117 -8.87 19.28 4.46
C LYS A 117 -9.27 20.53 5.25
N ASP A 118 -10.44 21.09 4.98
CA ASP A 118 -10.94 22.29 5.65
C ASP A 118 -11.11 22.03 7.15
N ALA A 119 -11.65 20.88 7.55
CA ALA A 119 -11.81 20.51 8.96
C ALA A 119 -10.46 20.43 9.71
N ILE A 120 -9.44 19.84 9.09
CA ILE A 120 -8.08 19.78 9.67
C ILE A 120 -7.47 21.18 9.78
N VAL A 121 -7.56 21.98 8.71
CA VAL A 121 -7.03 23.34 8.68
C VAL A 121 -7.70 24.21 9.74
N ASP A 122 -9.03 24.15 9.84
CA ASP A 122 -9.80 24.93 10.80
C ASP A 122 -9.54 24.48 12.25
N TYR A 123 -9.29 23.19 12.50
CA TYR A 123 -8.85 22.72 13.82
C TYR A 123 -7.57 23.46 14.29
N PHE A 124 -6.57 23.63 13.43
CA PHE A 124 -5.33 24.31 13.80
C PHE A 124 -5.52 25.82 13.92
N GLN A 125 -6.28 26.43 13.01
CA GLN A 125 -6.53 27.87 13.05
C GLN A 125 -7.32 28.27 14.30
N ASP A 126 -8.35 27.51 14.69
CA ASP A 126 -9.16 27.79 15.87
C ASP A 126 -8.33 27.69 17.18
N ARG A 127 -7.32 26.82 17.21
CA ARG A 127 -6.50 26.57 18.42
C ARG A 127 -5.23 27.43 18.49
N LEU A 128 -4.62 27.75 17.35
CA LEU A 128 -3.31 28.40 17.30
C LEU A 128 -3.35 29.83 16.74
N GLY A 129 -4.46 30.22 16.13
CA GLY A 129 -4.67 31.53 15.51
C GLY A 129 -4.65 31.50 13.98
N GLU A 130 -5.12 32.59 13.38
CA GLU A 130 -5.25 32.75 11.93
C GLU A 130 -3.92 32.50 11.20
N GLY A 131 -3.99 31.80 10.06
CA GLY A 131 -2.83 31.49 9.23
C GLY A 131 -1.93 30.36 9.74
N LYS A 132 -2.09 29.90 10.99
CA LYS A 132 -1.32 28.76 11.52
C LYS A 132 -1.98 27.44 11.16
N ARG A 133 -1.49 26.80 10.10
CA ARG A 133 -2.01 25.53 9.59
C ARG A 133 -0.90 24.69 8.94
N PRO A 134 -1.02 23.35 8.96
CA PRO A 134 -0.13 22.49 8.19
C PRO A 134 -0.29 22.71 6.68
N GLY A 135 0.78 22.45 5.94
CA GLY A 135 0.78 22.51 4.48
C GLY A 135 0.03 21.32 3.85
N VAL A 136 -0.51 21.49 2.65
CA VAL A 136 -1.09 20.37 1.88
C VAL A 136 -0.15 20.02 0.75
N ARG A 137 0.24 18.74 0.67
CA ARG A 137 1.08 18.23 -0.42
C ARG A 137 0.44 16.96 -0.99
N LEU A 138 0.35 16.86 -2.31
CA LEU A 138 -0.31 15.71 -2.95
C LEU A 138 0.58 14.46 -3.01
N GLN A 139 1.90 14.65 -3.04
CA GLN A 139 2.92 13.60 -3.10
C GLN A 139 3.92 13.87 -1.98
N ASP A 140 4.51 12.82 -1.40
CA ASP A 140 5.55 12.95 -0.36
C ASP A 140 5.16 13.89 0.80
N ALA A 141 3.90 13.78 1.24
CA ALA A 141 3.44 14.46 2.46
C ALA A 141 3.93 13.73 3.70
N ASP A 142 4.20 14.46 4.78
CA ASP A 142 4.68 13.89 6.05
C ASP A 142 3.63 12.99 6.71
N VAL A 143 2.34 13.34 6.55
CA VAL A 143 1.21 12.54 7.04
C VAL A 143 0.22 12.29 5.93
N MET A 144 -0.02 11.02 5.63
CA MET A 144 -0.96 10.60 4.59
C MET A 144 -2.21 10.02 5.22
N ILE A 145 -3.35 10.64 4.98
CA ILE A 145 -4.63 10.30 5.61
C ILE A 145 -5.50 9.58 4.59
N ASN A 146 -5.79 8.30 4.82
CA ASN A 146 -6.78 7.57 4.05
C ASN A 146 -8.17 7.76 4.65
N VAL A 147 -9.15 8.13 3.81
CA VAL A 147 -10.56 8.30 4.22
C VAL A 147 -11.41 7.31 3.43
N HIS A 148 -11.84 6.24 4.09
CA HIS A 148 -12.70 5.24 3.50
C HIS A 148 -14.15 5.45 3.92
N ILE A 149 -15.04 5.64 2.94
CA ILE A 149 -16.48 5.81 3.15
C ILE A 149 -17.24 4.66 2.48
N ASP A 150 -17.96 3.87 3.26
CA ASP A 150 -18.90 2.84 2.79
C ASP A 150 -20.31 3.13 3.32
N GLY A 151 -21.21 3.55 2.43
CA GLY A 151 -22.50 4.12 2.78
C GLY A 151 -22.33 5.41 3.58
N ASN A 152 -22.68 5.35 4.88
CA ASN A 152 -22.50 6.44 5.85
C ASN A 152 -21.36 6.17 6.84
N ARG A 153 -20.65 5.04 6.75
CA ARG A 153 -19.57 4.67 7.66
C ARG A 153 -18.26 5.26 7.16
N VAL A 154 -17.63 6.05 8.00
CA VAL A 154 -16.34 6.69 7.72
C VAL A 154 -15.27 6.04 8.58
N THR A 155 -14.22 5.55 7.93
CA THR A 155 -12.99 5.10 8.59
C THR A 155 -11.85 5.99 8.13
N MET A 156 -11.22 6.68 9.08
CA MET A 156 -10.00 7.45 8.83
C MET A 156 -8.80 6.65 9.33
N SER A 157 -7.77 6.55 8.49
CA SER A 157 -6.56 5.79 8.79
C SER A 157 -5.33 6.59 8.39
N LEU A 158 -4.22 6.37 9.09
CA LEU A 158 -2.90 6.79 8.65
C LEU A 158 -2.32 5.74 7.71
N ASP A 159 -1.73 6.20 6.62
CA ASP A 159 -0.97 5.34 5.71
C ASP A 159 0.49 5.23 6.18
N SER A 160 0.88 4.04 6.59
CA SER A 160 2.24 3.77 7.08
C SER A 160 3.24 3.47 5.94
N SER A 161 2.76 3.12 4.75
CA SER A 161 3.59 2.72 3.62
C SER A 161 4.15 3.90 2.85
N GLY A 162 3.36 4.98 2.73
CA GLY A 162 3.72 6.15 1.91
C GLY A 162 3.42 5.92 0.43
N GLU A 163 4.44 5.79 -0.41
CA GLU A 163 4.22 5.27 -1.76
C GLU A 163 3.66 3.85 -1.70
N SER A 164 2.82 3.45 -2.66
CA SER A 164 2.29 2.08 -2.67
C SER A 164 3.44 1.07 -2.74
N LEU A 165 3.29 -0.01 -1.98
CA LEU A 165 4.33 -1.00 -1.75
C LEU A 165 4.76 -1.71 -3.03
N HIS A 166 3.92 -1.82 -4.06
CA HIS A 166 4.32 -2.38 -5.36
C HIS A 166 5.56 -1.68 -5.96
N LYS A 167 5.76 -0.39 -5.69
CA LYS A 167 7.01 0.29 -6.01
C LYS A 167 8.11 -0.17 -5.07
N ARG A 168 8.74 -1.30 -5.40
CA ARG A 168 9.84 -1.85 -4.59
C ARG A 168 11.04 -0.92 -4.58
N GLY A 169 11.40 -0.40 -5.76
CA GLY A 169 12.58 0.46 -5.95
C GLY A 169 13.61 -0.12 -6.93
N TYR A 170 13.45 -1.38 -7.35
CA TYR A 170 14.35 -2.00 -8.33
C TYR A 170 14.04 -1.62 -9.79
N ARG A 171 12.82 -1.20 -10.10
CA ARG A 171 12.39 -0.95 -11.49
C ARG A 171 12.95 0.39 -11.98
N VAL A 172 13.97 0.32 -12.83
CA VAL A 172 14.63 1.49 -13.45
C VAL A 172 14.20 1.72 -14.90
N ALA A 173 13.66 0.70 -15.56
CA ALA A 173 13.15 0.79 -16.92
C ALA A 173 11.84 0.00 -17.07
N GLN A 174 10.95 0.46 -17.96
CA GLN A 174 9.63 -0.13 -18.17
C GLN A 174 9.37 -0.41 -19.64
N THR A 175 8.67 -1.51 -19.91
CA THR A 175 7.97 -1.74 -21.18
C THR A 175 6.64 -1.00 -21.18
N GLU A 176 5.87 -1.04 -22.27
CA GLU A 176 4.59 -0.30 -22.36
C GLU A 176 3.51 -0.80 -21.38
N ALA A 177 3.58 -2.06 -20.96
CA ALA A 177 2.57 -2.68 -20.10
C ALA A 177 3.19 -3.64 -19.07
N PRO A 178 3.96 -3.16 -18.09
CA PRO A 178 4.49 -4.02 -17.04
C PRO A 178 3.37 -4.47 -16.11
N ILE A 179 3.38 -5.74 -15.73
CA ILE A 179 2.54 -6.23 -14.63
C ILE A 179 3.00 -5.61 -13.30
N ASN A 180 2.05 -5.30 -12.43
CA ASN A 180 2.31 -4.79 -11.09
C ASN A 180 3.05 -5.83 -10.23
N GLU A 181 4.03 -5.41 -9.45
CA GLU A 181 4.88 -6.26 -8.61
C GLU A 181 4.10 -7.05 -7.56
N VAL A 182 3.11 -6.42 -6.92
CA VAL A 182 2.22 -7.08 -5.93
C VAL A 182 1.38 -8.15 -6.61
N LEU A 183 0.91 -7.89 -7.84
CA LEU A 183 0.15 -8.87 -8.61
C LEU A 183 1.05 -10.02 -9.06
N ALA A 184 2.26 -9.74 -9.53
CA ALA A 184 3.22 -10.76 -9.95
C ALA A 184 3.59 -11.71 -8.79
N ALA A 185 3.97 -11.15 -7.63
CA ALA A 185 4.23 -11.94 -6.42
C ALA A 185 2.99 -12.73 -5.98
N GLY A 186 1.80 -12.13 -6.06
CA GLY A 186 0.54 -12.80 -5.75
C GLY A 186 0.26 -14.00 -6.64
N ILE A 187 0.48 -13.87 -7.95
CA ILE A 187 0.32 -14.97 -8.92
C ILE A 187 1.33 -16.09 -8.64
N LEU A 188 2.60 -15.77 -8.35
CA LEU A 188 3.62 -16.75 -8.01
C LEU A 188 3.25 -17.54 -6.75
N LEU A 189 2.81 -16.84 -5.69
CA LEU A 189 2.38 -17.48 -4.45
C LEU A 189 1.09 -18.29 -4.63
N LYS A 190 0.16 -17.85 -5.49
CA LYS A 190 -1.02 -18.64 -5.89
C LYS A 190 -0.66 -19.90 -6.64
N ALA A 191 0.37 -19.82 -7.49
CA ALA A 191 0.93 -20.97 -8.19
C ALA A 191 1.67 -21.95 -7.26
N GLY A 192 1.80 -21.62 -5.97
CA GLY A 192 2.53 -22.43 -4.99
C GLY A 192 4.05 -22.31 -5.12
N TYR A 193 4.56 -21.29 -5.84
CA TYR A 193 5.99 -21.11 -5.98
C TYR A 193 6.62 -20.61 -4.69
N ASP A 194 7.57 -21.38 -4.16
CA ASP A 194 8.34 -21.10 -2.95
C ASP A 194 9.87 -21.17 -3.18
N GLY A 195 10.28 -21.31 -4.44
CA GLY A 195 11.68 -21.48 -4.84
C GLY A 195 12.24 -22.90 -4.73
N GLN A 196 11.40 -23.91 -4.49
CA GLN A 196 11.82 -25.32 -4.43
C GLN A 196 11.63 -26.07 -5.76
N CYS A 197 11.40 -25.35 -6.86
CA CYS A 197 11.37 -25.90 -8.22
C CYS A 197 11.82 -24.86 -9.25
N PRO A 198 12.16 -25.28 -10.49
CA PRO A 198 12.40 -24.37 -11.59
C PRO A 198 11.20 -23.46 -11.88
N LEU A 199 11.48 -22.24 -12.33
CA LEU A 199 10.47 -21.31 -12.84
C LEU A 199 10.80 -20.82 -14.25
N VAL A 200 9.82 -20.82 -15.14
CA VAL A 200 9.95 -20.33 -16.51
C VAL A 200 8.92 -19.25 -16.83
N ASP A 201 9.35 -18.13 -17.41
CA ASP A 201 8.46 -17.17 -18.07
C ASP A 201 8.89 -16.98 -19.54
N PRO A 202 8.17 -17.57 -20.52
CA PRO A 202 8.57 -17.55 -21.93
C PRO A 202 8.23 -16.24 -22.66
N MET A 203 7.58 -15.29 -21.98
CA MET A 203 7.25 -13.95 -22.50
C MET A 203 7.43 -12.92 -21.39
N CYS A 204 8.66 -12.85 -20.84
CA CYS A 204 8.94 -12.20 -19.58
C CYS A 204 8.88 -10.67 -19.60
N GLY A 205 8.86 -10.04 -20.78
CA GLY A 205 8.80 -8.59 -20.92
C GLY A 205 9.90 -7.89 -20.12
N SER A 206 9.48 -7.07 -19.16
CA SER A 206 10.40 -6.33 -18.26
C SER A 206 11.01 -7.14 -17.10
N GLY A 207 10.71 -8.44 -17.02
CA GLY A 207 11.27 -9.37 -16.05
C GLY A 207 10.60 -9.37 -14.67
N THR A 208 9.41 -8.78 -14.51
CA THR A 208 8.75 -8.65 -13.19
C THR A 208 8.56 -10.00 -12.49
N PHE A 209 8.05 -11.02 -13.20
CA PHE A 209 7.87 -12.36 -12.61
C PHE A 209 9.19 -12.98 -12.18
N LEU A 210 10.24 -12.86 -13.01
CA LEU A 210 11.55 -13.42 -12.72
C LEU A 210 12.17 -12.78 -11.46
N ILE A 211 12.05 -11.46 -11.32
CA ILE A 211 12.59 -10.73 -10.17
C ILE A 211 11.84 -11.10 -8.90
N GLU A 212 10.50 -11.08 -8.92
CA GLU A 212 9.69 -11.47 -7.75
C GLU A 212 9.91 -12.95 -7.39
N ALA A 213 10.05 -13.84 -8.37
CA ALA A 213 10.39 -15.24 -8.15
C ALA A 213 11.76 -15.40 -7.49
N ALA A 214 12.77 -14.65 -7.96
CA ALA A 214 14.10 -14.70 -7.35
C ALA A 214 14.08 -14.18 -5.91
N MET A 215 13.35 -13.10 -5.64
CA MET A 215 13.18 -12.58 -4.28
C MET A 215 12.41 -13.55 -3.36
N ILE A 216 11.40 -14.26 -3.86
CA ILE A 216 10.69 -15.30 -3.10
C ILE A 216 11.62 -16.49 -2.81
N ALA A 217 12.33 -16.97 -3.83
CA ALA A 217 13.23 -18.11 -3.70
C ALA A 217 14.37 -17.81 -2.71
N ALA A 218 14.97 -16.61 -2.81
CA ALA A 218 16.03 -16.16 -1.90
C ALA A 218 15.51 -15.65 -0.54
N ASN A 219 14.19 -15.58 -0.38
CA ASN A 219 13.51 -15.00 0.78
C ASN A 219 13.96 -13.56 1.12
N ILE A 220 14.28 -12.76 0.09
CA ILE A 220 14.63 -11.34 0.25
C ILE A 220 13.35 -10.53 0.48
N ASN A 221 13.33 -9.72 1.54
CA ASN A 221 12.18 -8.87 1.87
C ASN A 221 11.97 -7.79 0.77
N PRO A 222 10.75 -7.62 0.23
CA PRO A 222 10.50 -6.69 -0.87
C PRO A 222 10.74 -5.21 -0.51
N GLY A 223 10.63 -4.86 0.77
CA GLY A 223 10.80 -3.49 1.25
C GLY A 223 12.25 -3.01 1.34
N VAL A 224 13.26 -3.88 1.17
CA VAL A 224 14.68 -3.49 1.31
C VAL A 224 15.12 -2.47 0.27
N TYR A 225 14.50 -2.47 -0.91
CA TYR A 225 14.84 -1.53 -2.01
C TYR A 225 14.21 -0.14 -1.82
N ARG A 226 13.32 0.02 -0.85
CA ARG A 226 12.61 1.28 -0.63
C ARG A 226 13.51 2.25 0.13
N ARG A 227 13.46 3.51 -0.28
CA ARG A 227 14.21 4.60 0.37
C ARG A 227 13.67 4.89 1.76
N ASN A 228 12.35 4.90 1.90
CA ASN A 228 11.65 5.23 3.13
C ASN A 228 10.21 4.70 3.09
N PHE A 229 9.60 4.65 4.27
CA PHE A 229 8.20 4.43 4.56
C PHE A 229 7.62 5.66 5.26
N ALA A 230 6.29 5.82 5.23
CA ALA A 230 5.66 6.98 5.84
C ALA A 230 5.67 6.93 7.39
N PHE A 231 5.68 5.73 7.98
CA PHE A 231 5.74 5.61 9.44
C PHE A 231 7.02 6.19 10.06
N GLU A 232 8.10 6.36 9.29
CA GLU A 232 9.36 6.94 9.76
C GLU A 232 9.22 8.43 10.15
N GLN A 233 8.15 9.09 9.68
CA GLN A 233 7.84 10.48 10.03
C GLN A 233 6.85 10.60 11.21
N TRP A 234 6.41 9.49 11.78
CA TRP A 234 5.42 9.48 12.84
C TRP A 234 6.06 9.77 14.21
N PRO A 235 5.34 10.42 15.14
CA PRO A 235 5.88 10.75 16.46
C PRO A 235 6.31 9.53 17.29
N ASP A 236 5.73 8.36 17.02
CA ASP A 236 5.97 7.09 17.71
C ASP A 236 6.92 6.16 16.93
N PHE A 237 7.68 6.69 15.95
CA PHE A 237 8.68 5.91 15.22
C PHE A 237 9.83 5.45 16.13
N ASP A 238 10.08 4.15 16.12
CA ASP A 238 11.19 3.50 16.83
C ASP A 238 12.27 3.13 15.81
N GLU A 239 13.26 4.02 15.67
CA GLU A 239 14.36 3.89 14.71
C GLU A 239 15.25 2.67 15.01
N GLU A 240 15.55 2.41 16.28
CA GLU A 240 16.38 1.28 16.72
C GLU A 240 15.69 -0.07 16.45
N LEU A 241 14.40 -0.17 16.73
CA LEU A 241 13.60 -1.35 16.37
C LEU A 241 13.60 -1.57 14.85
N PHE A 242 13.36 -0.51 14.09
CA PHE A 242 13.26 -0.64 12.65
C PHE A 242 14.58 -0.96 11.97
N GLU A 243 15.69 -0.35 12.39
CA GLU A 243 17.03 -0.69 11.91
C GLU A 243 17.38 -2.16 12.20
N ARG A 244 17.00 -2.70 13.38
CA ARG A 244 17.16 -4.13 13.65
C ARG A 244 16.37 -5.01 12.68
N LEU A 245 15.11 -4.65 12.38
CA LEU A 245 14.28 -5.41 11.44
C LEU A 245 14.78 -5.30 9.99
N TYR A 246 15.26 -4.11 9.59
CA TYR A 246 15.73 -3.85 8.23
C TYR A 246 17.03 -4.59 7.91
N ASN A 247 17.92 -4.70 8.91
CA ASN A 247 19.21 -5.37 8.77
C ASN A 247 19.15 -6.87 9.15
N ASP A 248 17.97 -7.42 9.44
CA ASP A 248 17.79 -8.85 9.69
C ASP A 248 17.66 -9.61 8.35
N ASP A 249 18.77 -10.18 7.91
CA ASP A 249 18.89 -11.06 6.74
C ASP A 249 18.94 -12.56 7.13
N SER A 250 18.68 -12.90 8.39
CA SER A 250 18.82 -14.27 8.92
C SER A 250 17.92 -15.30 8.23
N SER A 251 16.87 -14.84 7.55
CA SER A 251 15.94 -15.68 6.80
C SER A 251 16.26 -15.79 5.30
N GLU A 252 17.25 -15.05 4.80
CA GLU A 252 17.69 -15.14 3.41
C GLU A 252 18.33 -16.50 3.14
N ARG A 253 18.19 -16.98 1.91
CA ARG A 253 18.72 -18.28 1.47
C ARG A 253 19.20 -18.20 0.03
N THR A 254 20.01 -19.17 -0.39
CA THR A 254 20.47 -19.25 -1.78
C THR A 254 19.49 -20.10 -2.59
N PRO A 255 18.83 -19.56 -3.63
CA PRO A 255 18.09 -20.34 -4.61
C PRO A 255 18.93 -21.45 -5.24
N GLU A 256 18.40 -22.67 -5.23
CA GLU A 256 19.06 -23.85 -5.81
C GLU A 256 18.53 -24.19 -7.21
N TYR A 257 17.33 -23.70 -7.54
CA TYR A 257 16.64 -24.00 -8.79
C TYR A 257 16.72 -22.83 -9.78
N PRO A 258 16.77 -23.13 -11.09
CA PRO A 258 16.91 -22.09 -12.11
C PRO A 258 15.62 -21.29 -12.31
N ILE A 259 15.77 -19.98 -12.50
CA ILE A 259 14.70 -19.07 -12.92
C ILE A 259 15.03 -18.57 -14.32
N ILE A 260 14.20 -18.91 -15.30
CA ILE A 260 14.51 -18.69 -16.70
C ILE A 260 13.44 -17.81 -17.35
N GLY A 261 13.88 -16.74 -17.99
CA GLY A 261 13.03 -15.85 -18.77
C GLY A 261 13.38 -15.87 -20.26
N ALA A 262 12.36 -15.72 -21.10
CA ALA A 262 12.58 -15.41 -22.50
C ALA A 262 11.57 -14.38 -23.00
N ASP A 263 11.96 -13.62 -24.01
CA ASP A 263 11.06 -12.75 -24.75
C ASP A 263 11.53 -12.66 -26.20
N ILE A 264 10.59 -12.47 -27.13
CA ILE A 264 10.92 -12.25 -28.55
C ILE A 264 11.58 -10.89 -28.78
N SER A 265 11.28 -9.90 -27.93
CA SER A 265 11.74 -8.53 -28.06
C SER A 265 13.11 -8.31 -27.43
N PRO A 266 14.17 -8.01 -28.21
CA PRO A 266 15.48 -7.64 -27.67
C PRO A 266 15.41 -6.43 -26.73
N LYS A 267 14.51 -5.49 -27.02
CA LYS A 267 14.28 -4.29 -26.20
C LYS A 267 13.72 -4.66 -24.83
N ALA A 268 12.81 -5.64 -24.76
CA ALA A 268 12.25 -6.11 -23.50
C ALA A 268 13.31 -6.80 -22.64
N ILE A 269 14.10 -7.70 -23.24
CA ILE A 269 15.23 -8.36 -22.58
C ILE A 269 16.24 -7.35 -22.02
N ALA A 270 16.65 -6.35 -22.80
CA ALA A 270 17.55 -5.31 -22.32
C ALA A 270 16.98 -4.49 -21.13
N ILE A 271 15.65 -4.34 -21.06
CA ILE A 271 14.97 -3.73 -19.90
C ILE A 271 14.98 -4.68 -18.70
N ALA A 272 14.70 -5.98 -18.93
CA ALA A 272 14.74 -7.01 -17.90
C ALA A 272 16.13 -7.12 -17.27
N GLU A 273 17.20 -7.15 -18.08
CA GLU A 273 18.60 -7.15 -17.63
C GLU A 273 18.88 -6.01 -16.64
N LYS A 274 18.46 -4.79 -16.98
CA LYS A 274 18.65 -3.60 -16.12
C LYS A 274 17.91 -3.74 -14.79
N ASN A 275 16.66 -4.18 -14.83
CA ASN A 275 15.83 -4.35 -13.62
C ASN A 275 16.35 -5.49 -12.73
N ILE A 276 16.74 -6.62 -13.32
CA ILE A 276 17.33 -7.78 -12.63
C ILE A 276 18.65 -7.38 -11.97
N LYS A 277 19.50 -6.65 -12.68
CA LYS A 277 20.76 -6.11 -12.13
C LYS A 277 20.50 -5.15 -10.97
N GLN A 278 19.53 -4.24 -11.10
CA GLN A 278 19.18 -3.30 -10.03
C GLN A 278 18.63 -4.02 -8.79
N ALA A 279 17.84 -5.07 -8.99
CA ALA A 279 17.36 -5.94 -7.92
C ALA A 279 18.47 -6.80 -7.30
N GLY A 280 19.67 -6.90 -7.90
CA GLY A 280 20.76 -7.70 -7.34
C GLY A 280 20.54 -9.21 -7.43
N VAL A 281 19.54 -9.68 -8.18
CA VAL A 281 19.14 -11.09 -8.28
C VAL A 281 19.67 -11.80 -9.54
N GLY A 282 20.47 -11.12 -10.36
CA GLY A 282 20.91 -11.64 -11.67
C GLY A 282 21.74 -12.92 -11.63
N ARG A 283 22.29 -13.30 -10.48
CA ARG A 283 22.99 -14.59 -10.33
C ARG A 283 22.08 -15.82 -10.35
N TRP A 284 20.77 -15.63 -10.19
CA TRP A 284 19.77 -16.70 -10.14
C TRP A 284 18.80 -16.68 -11.33
N VAL A 285 18.94 -15.69 -12.21
CA VAL A 285 17.99 -15.44 -13.30
C VAL A 285 18.72 -15.47 -14.63
N ASP A 286 18.37 -16.45 -15.45
CA ASP A 286 18.85 -16.56 -16.82
C ASP A 286 17.81 -15.99 -17.78
N ILE A 287 18.22 -15.10 -18.68
CA ILE A 287 17.30 -14.52 -19.67
C ILE A 287 17.84 -14.64 -21.09
N GLN A 288 16.92 -14.86 -22.04
CA GLN A 288 17.25 -15.12 -23.44
C GLN A 288 16.33 -14.36 -24.38
N ILE A 289 16.87 -13.90 -25.52
CA ILE A 289 16.04 -13.42 -26.64
C ILE A 289 15.57 -14.66 -27.40
N LYS A 290 14.35 -15.12 -27.11
CA LYS A 290 13.80 -16.36 -27.66
C LYS A 290 12.28 -16.30 -27.74
N PRO A 291 11.67 -16.44 -28.93
CA PRO A 291 10.21 -16.55 -29.04
C PRO A 291 9.73 -17.89 -28.47
N ILE A 292 8.51 -17.92 -27.92
CA ILE A 292 7.92 -19.13 -27.34
C ILE A 292 7.90 -20.31 -28.33
N ALA A 293 7.66 -20.05 -29.62
CA ALA A 293 7.65 -21.07 -30.67
C ALA A 293 8.96 -21.89 -30.79
N LYS A 294 10.09 -21.31 -30.38
CA LYS A 294 11.43 -21.93 -30.44
C LYS A 294 11.82 -22.69 -29.17
N TRP A 295 10.91 -22.86 -28.22
CA TRP A 295 11.14 -23.76 -27.10
C TRP A 295 11.01 -25.21 -27.58
N GLU A 296 12.06 -25.98 -27.36
CA GLU A 296 12.20 -27.38 -27.79
C GLU A 296 12.32 -28.32 -26.58
N GLU A 297 12.96 -27.84 -25.50
CA GLU A 297 13.15 -28.58 -24.25
C GLU A 297 12.75 -27.70 -23.06
N ALA A 298 12.22 -28.35 -22.01
CA ALA A 298 11.97 -27.73 -20.73
C ALA A 298 13.06 -28.16 -19.72
N PRO A 299 13.57 -27.26 -18.87
CA PRO A 299 14.66 -27.55 -17.94
C PRO A 299 14.44 -28.78 -17.05
N ALA A 300 13.31 -28.83 -16.35
CA ALA A 300 12.85 -29.91 -15.48
C ALA A 300 11.42 -29.59 -15.01
N ALA A 301 10.67 -30.54 -14.46
CA ALA A 301 9.32 -30.26 -13.94
C ALA A 301 9.31 -29.07 -12.96
N GLY A 302 8.36 -28.15 -13.13
CA GLY A 302 8.32 -26.91 -12.37
C GLY A 302 7.11 -26.04 -12.68
N ILE A 303 7.25 -24.74 -12.47
CA ILE A 303 6.18 -23.76 -12.69
C ILE A 303 6.50 -22.93 -13.93
N LEU A 304 5.53 -22.81 -14.83
CA LEU A 304 5.57 -21.83 -15.90
C LEU A 304 4.58 -20.73 -15.54
N VAL A 305 5.01 -19.47 -15.57
CA VAL A 305 4.13 -18.32 -15.36
C VAL A 305 4.31 -17.35 -16.51
N SER A 306 3.22 -16.80 -17.05
CA SER A 306 3.35 -15.79 -18.09
C SER A 306 2.17 -14.84 -18.16
N ASN A 307 2.44 -13.63 -18.64
CA ASN A 307 1.48 -12.58 -18.97
C ASN A 307 1.61 -12.25 -20.46
N PRO A 308 1.04 -13.09 -21.35
CA PRO A 308 1.12 -12.88 -22.80
C PRO A 308 0.46 -11.55 -23.20
N PRO A 309 0.71 -11.03 -24.42
CA PRO A 309 -0.03 -9.88 -24.91
C PRO A 309 -1.54 -10.17 -25.05
N TYR A 310 -2.36 -9.12 -24.99
CA TYR A 310 -3.84 -9.20 -25.05
C TYR A 310 -4.46 -8.34 -26.16
N GLY A 311 -3.67 -7.81 -27.10
CA GLY A 311 -4.17 -7.01 -28.23
C GLY A 311 -4.57 -5.56 -27.91
N GLU A 312 -4.96 -5.22 -26.68
CA GLU A 312 -5.41 -3.83 -26.35
C GLU A 312 -4.26 -2.81 -26.21
N ARG A 313 -3.06 -3.27 -25.83
CA ARG A 313 -1.90 -2.40 -25.56
C ARG A 313 -0.69 -2.70 -26.43
N ILE A 314 -0.58 -3.95 -26.89
CA ILE A 314 0.46 -4.43 -27.81
C ILE A 314 -0.29 -5.27 -28.83
N SER A 315 -0.36 -4.80 -30.07
CA SER A 315 -0.99 -5.53 -31.17
C SER A 315 -0.02 -6.57 -31.70
N VAL A 316 -0.39 -7.84 -31.60
CA VAL A 316 0.22 -8.90 -32.41
C VAL A 316 -0.74 -9.15 -33.56
N ASP A 317 -0.24 -9.19 -34.79
CA ASP A 317 -1.06 -9.28 -36.00
C ASP A 317 -1.96 -10.54 -36.02
N ASP A 318 -1.56 -11.59 -35.29
CA ASP A 318 -2.35 -12.81 -35.09
C ASP A 318 -2.30 -13.32 -33.64
N MET A 319 -3.17 -12.77 -32.80
CA MET A 319 -3.35 -13.21 -31.42
C MET A 319 -3.79 -14.69 -31.33
N ALA A 320 -4.65 -15.15 -32.23
CA ALA A 320 -5.16 -16.53 -32.20
C ALA A 320 -4.04 -17.55 -32.43
N SER A 321 -3.15 -17.29 -33.39
CA SER A 321 -1.97 -18.12 -33.66
C SER A 321 -0.97 -18.11 -32.50
N LEU A 322 -0.76 -16.95 -31.85
CA LEU A 322 0.09 -16.89 -30.66
C LEU A 322 -0.43 -17.79 -29.53
N TYR A 323 -1.71 -17.68 -29.17
CA TYR A 323 -2.30 -18.51 -28.11
C TYR A 323 -2.35 -20.00 -28.49
N SER A 324 -2.57 -20.31 -29.77
CA SER A 324 -2.44 -21.69 -30.30
C SER A 324 -1.02 -22.23 -30.17
N THR A 325 -0.01 -21.38 -30.43
CA THR A 325 1.41 -21.73 -30.28
C THR A 325 1.76 -21.95 -28.81
N ILE A 326 1.26 -21.12 -27.90
CA ILE A 326 1.42 -21.32 -26.45
C ILE A 326 0.90 -22.71 -26.06
N GLY A 327 -0.35 -23.03 -26.42
CA GLY A 327 -0.95 -24.34 -26.16
C GLY A 327 -0.14 -25.51 -26.70
N ASN A 328 0.33 -25.40 -27.95
CA ASN A 328 1.18 -26.41 -28.58
C ASN A 328 2.51 -26.60 -27.83
N ARG A 329 3.19 -25.53 -27.42
CA ARG A 329 4.45 -25.62 -26.68
C ARG A 329 4.23 -26.18 -25.28
N LEU A 330 3.18 -25.75 -24.57
CA LEU A 330 2.83 -26.32 -23.27
C LEU A 330 2.68 -27.84 -23.36
N LYS A 331 1.84 -28.32 -24.28
CA LYS A 331 1.54 -29.75 -24.42
C LYS A 331 2.76 -30.61 -24.80
N ASN A 332 3.62 -30.10 -25.68
CA ASN A 332 4.69 -30.91 -26.28
C ASN A 332 6.06 -30.76 -25.59
N VAL A 333 6.30 -29.62 -24.94
CA VAL A 333 7.63 -29.27 -24.38
C VAL A 333 7.59 -29.22 -22.85
N PHE A 334 6.60 -28.54 -22.27
CA PHE A 334 6.53 -28.31 -20.82
C PHE A 334 5.77 -29.41 -20.08
N LYS A 335 6.03 -30.68 -20.41
CA LYS A 335 5.45 -31.82 -19.70
C LYS A 335 5.93 -31.83 -18.24
N GLY A 336 5.03 -32.15 -17.32
CA GLY A 336 5.28 -32.11 -15.88
C GLY A 336 5.23 -30.70 -15.27
N TYR A 337 4.90 -29.66 -16.05
CA TYR A 337 4.75 -28.31 -15.52
C TYR A 337 3.32 -27.99 -15.07
N HIS A 338 3.24 -27.09 -14.10
CA HIS A 338 2.04 -26.30 -13.82
C HIS A 338 2.17 -24.95 -14.51
N ALA A 339 1.39 -24.73 -15.57
CA ALA A 339 1.43 -23.50 -16.35
C ALA A 339 0.32 -22.52 -15.95
N TRP A 340 0.73 -21.36 -15.47
CA TRP A 340 -0.12 -20.29 -14.98
C TRP A 340 -0.10 -19.10 -15.94
N ILE A 341 -1.21 -18.90 -16.66
CA ILE A 341 -1.33 -17.85 -17.68
C ILE A 341 -2.41 -16.87 -17.24
N ILE A 342 -2.04 -15.60 -17.08
CA ILE A 342 -3.01 -14.52 -16.91
C ILE A 342 -3.47 -14.03 -18.28
N GLY A 343 -4.77 -13.76 -18.42
CA GLY A 343 -5.43 -13.40 -19.67
C GLY A 343 -6.62 -12.48 -19.47
N TYR A 344 -6.89 -11.58 -20.41
CA TYR A 344 -8.09 -10.71 -20.36
C TYR A 344 -9.28 -11.34 -21.11
N GLN A 345 -9.10 -11.67 -22.40
CA GLN A 345 -10.18 -12.16 -23.24
C GLN A 345 -10.27 -13.69 -23.24
N ASP A 346 -11.43 -14.22 -22.87
CA ASP A 346 -11.71 -15.66 -22.90
C ASP A 346 -11.52 -16.25 -24.32
N GLU A 347 -11.84 -15.48 -25.36
CA GLU A 347 -11.67 -15.89 -26.76
C GLU A 347 -10.23 -16.25 -27.09
N HIS A 348 -9.25 -15.41 -26.73
CA HIS A 348 -7.84 -15.72 -26.94
C HIS A 348 -7.39 -16.92 -26.09
N MET A 349 -7.79 -16.95 -24.82
CA MET A 349 -7.43 -18.06 -23.92
C MET A 349 -8.00 -19.42 -24.36
N ARG A 350 -9.10 -19.45 -25.13
CA ARG A 350 -9.64 -20.70 -25.73
C ARG A 350 -8.72 -21.27 -26.82
N HIS A 351 -7.95 -20.44 -27.52
CA HIS A 351 -7.03 -20.89 -28.56
C HIS A 351 -5.84 -21.68 -27.99
N ILE A 352 -5.58 -21.63 -26.68
CA ILE A 352 -4.61 -22.52 -26.01
C ILE A 352 -4.99 -23.99 -26.23
N GLY A 353 -6.27 -24.32 -26.40
CA GLY A 353 -6.70 -25.70 -26.72
C GLY A 353 -6.46 -26.72 -25.61
N LEU A 354 -6.12 -26.26 -24.40
CA LEU A 354 -6.00 -27.07 -23.19
C LEU A 354 -7.13 -26.71 -22.21
N ALA A 355 -7.60 -27.69 -21.46
CA ALA A 355 -8.57 -27.46 -20.40
C ALA A 355 -7.84 -26.94 -19.14
N PRO A 356 -8.23 -25.79 -18.59
CA PRO A 356 -7.62 -25.30 -17.36
C PRO A 356 -8.08 -26.14 -16.16
N SER A 357 -7.16 -26.47 -15.24
CA SER A 357 -7.45 -27.12 -13.97
C SER A 357 -8.03 -26.15 -12.94
N HIS A 358 -7.58 -24.89 -12.97
CA HIS A 358 -8.04 -23.83 -12.07
C HIS A 358 -8.22 -22.49 -12.80
N LYS A 359 -9.18 -21.69 -12.34
CA LYS A 359 -9.49 -20.35 -12.85
C LYS A 359 -9.68 -19.37 -11.71
N ILE A 360 -8.96 -18.25 -11.73
CA ILE A 360 -9.00 -17.23 -10.70
C ILE A 360 -9.24 -15.86 -11.35
N SER A 361 -10.30 -15.17 -10.95
CA SER A 361 -10.56 -13.78 -11.38
C SER A 361 -9.63 -12.82 -10.62
N LEU A 362 -8.86 -12.02 -11.37
CA LEU A 362 -7.90 -11.03 -10.88
C LEU A 362 -8.09 -9.70 -11.64
N TYR A 363 -7.48 -8.62 -11.14
CA TYR A 363 -7.43 -7.35 -11.87
C TYR A 363 -6.00 -6.98 -12.21
N ASN A 364 -5.71 -6.76 -13.50
CA ASN A 364 -4.45 -6.21 -13.96
C ASN A 364 -4.65 -4.72 -14.32
N GLY A 365 -4.41 -3.85 -13.33
CA GLY A 365 -4.84 -2.45 -13.41
C GLY A 365 -6.37 -2.33 -13.38
N SER A 366 -6.96 -1.72 -14.40
CA SER A 366 -8.42 -1.62 -14.54
C SER A 366 -9.06 -2.80 -15.27
N LEU A 367 -8.25 -3.70 -15.85
CA LEU A 367 -8.73 -4.83 -16.63
C LEU A 367 -9.05 -6.00 -15.72
N GLU A 368 -10.26 -6.55 -15.86
CA GLU A 368 -10.66 -7.79 -15.18
C GLU A 368 -10.13 -8.99 -15.97
N CYS A 369 -9.10 -9.63 -15.44
CA CYS A 369 -8.41 -10.76 -16.06
C CYS A 369 -8.78 -12.07 -15.37
N GLU A 370 -8.51 -13.18 -16.06
CA GLU A 370 -8.54 -14.52 -15.51
C GLU A 370 -7.14 -15.11 -15.52
N LEU A 371 -6.70 -15.62 -14.37
CA LEU A 371 -5.53 -16.47 -14.24
C LEU A 371 -5.97 -17.93 -14.39
N ARG A 372 -5.39 -18.65 -15.35
CA ARG A 372 -5.67 -20.06 -15.61
C ARG A 372 -4.45 -20.91 -15.30
N GLU A 373 -4.69 -21.99 -14.57
CA GLU A 373 -3.72 -23.08 -14.42
C GLU A 373 -3.97 -24.16 -15.46
N TYR A 374 -2.90 -24.68 -16.03
CA TYR A 374 -2.89 -25.86 -16.89
C TYR A 374 -1.88 -26.86 -16.32
N GLU A 375 -2.37 -27.97 -15.79
CA GLU A 375 -1.55 -29.13 -15.44
C GLU A 375 -1.15 -29.87 -16.72
N ILE A 376 0.15 -29.93 -17.01
CA ILE A 376 0.66 -30.57 -18.21
C ILE A 376 1.20 -31.96 -17.86
N PHE A 377 0.50 -33.01 -18.26
CA PHE A 377 0.87 -34.41 -18.02
C PHE A 377 1.22 -35.14 -19.32
N GLU A 378 1.87 -36.30 -19.19
CA GLU A 378 2.11 -37.21 -20.32
C GLU A 378 0.82 -37.98 -20.69
N GLY A 379 0.56 -38.12 -21.99
CA GLY A 379 -0.60 -38.87 -22.51
C GLY A 379 -1.81 -38.00 -22.84
N ASP A 380 -2.96 -38.64 -23.06
CA ASP A 380 -4.23 -37.95 -23.33
C ASP A 380 -5.11 -37.87 -22.07
N TYR A 381 -6.06 -36.94 -22.08
CA TYR A 381 -6.96 -36.71 -20.94
C TYR A 381 -7.82 -37.93 -20.57
N LYS A 382 -8.08 -38.84 -21.53
CA LYS A 382 -8.83 -40.07 -21.28
C LYS A 382 -7.99 -41.08 -20.51
N SER A 383 -6.72 -41.24 -20.88
CA SER A 383 -5.74 -42.05 -20.15
C SER A 383 -5.55 -41.53 -18.73
N PHE A 384 -5.36 -40.23 -18.56
CA PHE A 384 -5.25 -39.58 -17.24
C PHE A 384 -6.47 -39.82 -16.35
N ARG A 385 -7.69 -39.72 -16.90
CA ARG A 385 -8.92 -40.06 -16.15
C ARG A 385 -9.08 -41.54 -15.88
N SER A 386 -8.57 -42.41 -16.74
CA SER A 386 -8.65 -43.87 -16.58
C SER A 386 -7.76 -44.38 -15.44
N GLU A 387 -6.69 -43.66 -15.12
CA GLU A 387 -5.81 -43.90 -13.97
C GLU A 387 -6.41 -43.37 -12.64
N GLY A 388 -7.63 -42.83 -12.67
CA GLY A 388 -8.34 -42.32 -11.49
C GLY A 388 -8.06 -40.86 -11.15
N ASN A 389 -7.22 -40.18 -11.93
CA ASN A 389 -6.91 -38.76 -11.72
C ASN A 389 -8.07 -37.85 -12.19
N ARG A 390 -8.27 -36.70 -11.53
CA ARG A 390 -9.30 -35.71 -11.86
C ARG A 390 -8.66 -34.34 -12.03
N LEU A 391 -8.78 -33.74 -13.22
CA LEU A 391 -8.63 -32.28 -13.35
C LEU A 391 -9.86 -31.64 -12.69
N ASN A 392 -9.60 -30.66 -11.84
CA ASN A 392 -10.50 -30.13 -10.80
C ASN A 392 -10.53 -31.02 -9.55
N LYS A 393 -9.55 -30.82 -8.66
CA LYS A 393 -9.92 -30.77 -7.24
C LYS A 393 -10.84 -29.57 -7.11
N ASP A 394 -12.07 -29.76 -6.68
CA ASP A 394 -13.00 -28.67 -6.37
C ASP A 394 -12.35 -27.75 -5.31
N THR A 395 -11.55 -26.80 -5.75
CA THR A 395 -11.32 -25.54 -5.05
C THR A 395 -12.20 -24.51 -5.73
N ALA A 396 -13.51 -24.79 -5.76
CA ALA A 396 -14.40 -23.68 -5.44
C ALA A 396 -13.78 -23.07 -4.17
N PRO A 397 -13.35 -21.79 -4.18
CA PRO A 397 -12.87 -21.19 -2.95
C PRO A 397 -13.95 -21.52 -1.94
N GLN A 398 -13.59 -22.20 -0.84
CA GLN A 398 -14.50 -22.27 0.28
C GLN A 398 -14.74 -20.82 0.61
N ARG A 399 -15.84 -20.26 0.08
CA ARG A 399 -16.39 -19.00 0.52
C ARG A 399 -16.78 -19.34 1.94
N GLY A 400 -15.82 -19.19 2.86
CA GLY A 400 -16.13 -19.08 4.27
C GLY A 400 -17.33 -18.15 4.34
N LYS A 401 -18.35 -18.56 5.10
CA LYS A 401 -19.63 -17.83 5.19
C LYS A 401 -19.32 -16.34 5.13
N ALA A 402 -19.76 -15.67 4.07
CA ALA A 402 -19.47 -14.26 3.88
C ALA A 402 -19.85 -13.56 5.18
N ASP A 403 -18.84 -12.99 5.84
CA ASP A 403 -19.01 -12.54 7.20
C ASP A 403 -20.17 -11.54 7.20
N ARG A 404 -21.21 -11.81 7.99
CA ARG A 404 -22.45 -11.04 7.90
C ARG A 404 -22.08 -9.58 8.09
N ARG A 405 -22.47 -8.70 7.16
CA ARG A 405 -22.25 -7.25 7.32
C ARG A 405 -22.78 -6.85 8.70
N LYS A 406 -21.87 -6.44 9.59
CA LYS A 406 -22.21 -5.94 10.93
C LYS A 406 -23.30 -4.87 10.77
N THR A 407 -24.28 -4.82 11.67
CA THR A 407 -25.24 -3.70 11.70
C THR A 407 -24.51 -2.40 12.05
N ASP A 408 -25.11 -1.24 11.76
CA ASP A 408 -24.50 0.05 12.12
C ASP A 408 -24.23 0.15 13.62
N ASP A 409 -25.11 -0.42 14.45
CA ASP A 409 -24.95 -0.47 15.91
C ASP A 409 -23.81 -1.39 16.36
N GLU A 410 -23.65 -2.55 15.73
CA GLU A 410 -22.54 -3.46 16.00
C GLU A 410 -21.20 -2.83 15.58
N TRP A 411 -21.17 -2.18 14.43
CA TRP A 411 -19.97 -1.50 13.93
C TRP A 411 -19.56 -0.34 14.84
N ARG A 412 -20.52 0.50 15.26
CA ARG A 412 -20.28 1.59 16.22
C ARG A 412 -19.82 1.07 17.58
N ARG A 413 -20.43 0.00 18.10
CA ARG A 413 -20.01 -0.63 19.36
C ARG A 413 -18.59 -1.20 19.27
N ASP A 414 -18.23 -1.87 18.17
CA ASP A 414 -16.88 -2.37 17.92
C ASP A 414 -15.87 -1.21 17.86
N ALA A 415 -16.19 -0.14 17.13
CA ALA A 415 -15.36 1.05 17.05
C ALA A 415 -15.16 1.72 18.43
N ARG A 416 -16.19 1.79 19.27
CA ARG A 416 -16.07 2.30 20.66
C ARG A 416 -15.20 1.39 21.52
N LYS A 417 -15.41 0.07 21.46
CA LYS A 417 -14.64 -0.93 22.22
C LYS A 417 -13.14 -0.83 21.90
N LYS A 418 -12.81 -0.54 20.64
CA LYS A 418 -11.42 -0.42 20.15
C LYS A 418 -10.84 1.00 20.24
N GLY A 419 -11.53 1.93 20.91
CA GLY A 419 -11.01 3.29 21.10
C GLY A 419 -11.09 4.21 19.86
N PHE A 420 -11.63 3.75 18.73
CA PHE A 420 -11.73 4.56 17.49
C PHE A 420 -12.89 5.57 17.49
N GLY A 421 -13.53 5.79 18.63
CA GLY A 421 -14.53 6.84 18.78
C GLY A 421 -15.80 6.64 17.94
N GLY A 422 -16.37 5.43 17.93
CA GLY A 422 -17.60 4.97 17.24
C GLY A 422 -18.87 5.81 17.46
N ARG A 423 -18.78 7.10 17.14
CA ARG A 423 -19.78 8.13 17.38
C ARG A 423 -20.79 8.13 16.25
N ASP A 424 -22.00 8.51 16.65
CA ASP A 424 -23.06 8.81 15.71
C ASP A 424 -22.99 10.30 15.37
N GLY A 425 -22.38 10.65 14.24
CA GLY A 425 -22.28 12.06 13.85
C GLY A 425 -23.66 12.71 13.64
N ASP A 426 -24.68 11.91 13.35
CA ASP A 426 -26.04 12.40 13.12
C ASP A 426 -26.86 12.54 14.42
N ASN A 427 -26.29 12.17 15.57
CA ASN A 427 -26.99 12.26 16.84
C ASN A 427 -27.28 13.74 17.21
N PRO A 428 -28.55 14.10 17.51
CA PRO A 428 -28.96 15.46 17.80
C PRO A 428 -28.18 16.15 18.93
N ARG A 429 -27.58 15.41 19.86
CA ARG A 429 -26.73 15.98 20.92
C ARG A 429 -25.44 16.61 20.38
N PHE A 430 -24.89 16.08 19.29
CA PHE A 430 -23.74 16.66 18.59
C PHE A 430 -24.18 17.80 17.65
N ARG A 431 -25.38 17.69 17.04
CA ARG A 431 -25.97 18.82 16.28
C ARG A 431 -26.37 20.02 17.14
N LYS A 432 -26.66 19.84 18.44
CA LYS A 432 -27.10 20.91 19.36
C LYS A 432 -25.98 21.83 19.87
N GLY A 433 -24.72 21.61 19.48
CA GLY A 433 -23.57 22.42 19.89
C GLY A 433 -23.26 23.62 18.99
N ALA A 434 -23.94 23.78 17.84
CA ALA A 434 -23.68 24.88 16.91
C ALA A 434 -24.97 25.68 16.64
N ASP A 435 -25.04 26.90 17.17
CA ASP A 435 -25.53 28.00 16.31
C ASP A 435 -24.64 27.93 15.07
N ARG A 436 -25.08 27.26 14.00
CA ARG A 436 -24.33 27.19 12.75
C ARG A 436 -24.21 28.63 12.26
N PRO A 437 -23.03 29.30 12.30
CA PRO A 437 -22.90 30.50 11.50
C PRO A 437 -23.20 30.07 10.07
N GLN A 438 -24.06 30.82 9.37
CA GLN A 438 -24.30 30.59 7.95
C GLN A 438 -22.99 30.82 7.20
N ARG A 439 -22.15 29.78 7.11
CA ARG A 439 -21.00 29.75 6.22
C ARG A 439 -21.59 29.76 4.81
N LYS A 440 -21.33 30.84 4.06
CA LYS A 440 -21.78 30.93 2.67
C LYS A 440 -21.20 29.72 1.92
N PRO A 441 -22.04 28.95 1.20
CA PRO A 441 -21.55 27.84 0.40
C PRO A 441 -20.48 28.36 -0.56
N ASN A 442 -19.36 27.66 -0.69
CA ASN A 442 -18.42 28.02 -1.75
C ASN A 442 -19.00 27.59 -3.12
N ALA A 443 -18.51 28.19 -4.21
CA ALA A 443 -19.03 27.92 -5.56
C ALA A 443 -18.97 26.44 -5.99
N LEU A 444 -18.14 25.64 -5.33
CA LEU A 444 -17.99 24.21 -5.58
C LEU A 444 -18.97 23.37 -4.75
N GLU A 445 -19.32 23.81 -3.54
CA GLU A 445 -20.40 23.22 -2.73
C GLU A 445 -21.73 23.31 -3.46
N GLU A 446 -22.03 24.45 -4.10
CA GLU A 446 -23.21 24.55 -4.97
C GLU A 446 -23.14 23.61 -6.17
N LYS A 447 -21.94 23.43 -6.75
CA LYS A 447 -21.74 22.58 -7.93
C LYS A 447 -21.91 21.09 -7.67
N TYR A 448 -21.48 20.61 -6.50
CA TYR A 448 -21.45 19.18 -6.15
C TYR A 448 -22.49 18.77 -5.09
N ARG A 449 -23.34 19.70 -4.64
CA ARG A 449 -24.45 19.38 -3.74
C ARG A 449 -25.34 18.31 -4.36
N ALA A 450 -25.60 17.25 -3.63
CA ALA A 450 -26.57 16.24 -4.03
C ALA A 450 -27.92 16.92 -4.27
N LYS A 451 -28.40 16.90 -5.52
CA LYS A 451 -29.77 17.33 -5.84
C LYS A 451 -30.71 16.34 -5.15
N PRO A 452 -31.73 16.80 -4.41
CA PRO A 452 -32.71 15.90 -3.83
C PRO A 452 -33.27 14.99 -4.93
N LEU A 453 -33.24 13.67 -4.72
CA LEU A 453 -33.92 12.73 -5.59
C LEU A 453 -35.39 13.15 -5.67
N GLY A 454 -35.80 13.59 -6.86
CA GLY A 454 -37.16 14.03 -7.13
C GLY A 454 -38.14 12.95 -6.68
N ARG A 455 -39.02 13.30 -5.74
CA ARG A 455 -40.12 12.46 -5.27
C ARG A 455 -40.88 11.98 -6.51
N LYS A 456 -40.89 10.68 -6.79
CA LYS A 456 -41.66 10.06 -7.88
C LYS A 456 -43.08 10.66 -7.87
N LYS A 457 -43.45 11.36 -8.95
CA LYS A 457 -44.83 11.80 -9.21
C LYS A 457 -45.71 10.55 -9.13
N ARG A 458 -46.56 10.45 -8.11
CA ARG A 458 -47.71 9.56 -8.11
C ARG A 458 -48.70 10.13 -9.13
N TYR A 459 -49.14 9.27 -10.03
CA TYR A 459 -50.16 9.56 -11.03
C TYR A 459 -51.48 9.95 -10.37
N ASP A 460 -52.21 10.82 -11.05
CA ASP A 460 -53.44 11.50 -10.65
C ASP A 460 -54.59 10.55 -10.28
N GLY A 461 -55.43 11.01 -9.35
CA GLY A 461 -56.68 10.36 -8.96
C GLY A 461 -57.54 11.30 -8.11
N GLU A 462 -58.45 12.00 -8.81
CA GLU A 462 -59.80 12.46 -8.42
C GLU A 462 -60.04 13.43 -7.23
N GLU A 463 -60.64 14.57 -7.62
CA GLU A 463 -61.74 15.34 -7.01
C GLU A 463 -61.70 15.87 -5.54
N ARG A 464 -61.49 17.21 -5.45
CA ARG A 464 -62.30 18.29 -4.80
C ARG A 464 -63.15 18.00 -3.52
N PRO A 465 -63.56 19.03 -2.74
CA PRO A 465 -62.89 20.28 -2.33
C PRO A 465 -63.18 20.70 -0.85
N ASP A 466 -62.78 21.92 -0.50
CA ASP A 466 -63.30 22.81 0.57
C ASP A 466 -62.83 22.63 2.02
N GLY A 467 -62.48 23.76 2.66
CA GLY A 467 -62.30 23.82 4.11
C GLY A 467 -61.48 25.00 4.62
N PHE A 468 -62.12 26.16 4.69
CA PHE A 468 -61.67 27.39 5.36
C PHE A 468 -61.06 27.19 6.76
N GLY A 469 -60.10 28.05 7.11
CA GLY A 469 -60.25 28.85 8.33
C GLY A 469 -59.15 28.81 9.40
N ARG A 470 -58.58 30.00 9.61
CA ARG A 470 -58.27 30.63 10.91
C ARG A 470 -57.11 30.12 11.78
N LYS A 471 -56.02 30.88 11.70
CA LYS A 471 -55.23 31.47 12.83
C LYS A 471 -56.13 32.04 13.97
N PRO A 472 -55.60 32.53 15.12
CA PRO A 472 -54.31 32.32 15.83
C PRO A 472 -54.43 32.30 17.39
N SER A 473 -53.27 32.16 18.06
CA SER A 473 -52.76 33.12 19.07
C SER A 473 -52.63 32.74 20.55
N PHE A 474 -51.64 33.44 21.16
CA PHE A 474 -51.37 33.72 22.57
C PHE A 474 -50.89 32.54 23.44
N GLY A 475 -49.87 32.66 24.28
CA GLY A 475 -49.10 33.80 24.79
C GLY A 475 -48.38 33.34 26.07
N GLY A 476 -47.43 34.13 26.59
CA GLY A 476 -46.94 33.97 27.97
C GLY A 476 -45.41 33.93 28.14
N LYS A 477 -44.82 35.10 28.37
CA LYS A 477 -43.54 35.32 29.08
C LYS A 477 -43.81 35.41 30.61
N PRO A 478 -42.87 35.83 31.47
CA PRO A 478 -41.50 35.36 31.78
C PRO A 478 -41.31 35.24 33.31
N PHE A 479 -40.16 34.75 33.82
CA PHE A 479 -39.66 35.16 35.15
C PHE A 479 -38.12 35.10 35.22
N ALA A 480 -37.56 35.81 36.19
CA ALA A 480 -36.31 36.56 36.12
C ALA A 480 -35.24 36.08 37.12
N ARG A 481 -33.98 36.48 36.82
CA ARG A 481 -32.86 36.87 37.71
C ARG A 481 -32.37 35.90 38.81
N ARG A 482 -31.06 35.61 38.79
CA ARG A 482 -30.11 36.22 39.74
C ARG A 482 -28.65 36.05 39.29
N ASP A 483 -27.91 37.12 39.56
CA ASP A 483 -26.47 37.34 39.43
C ASP A 483 -25.76 36.83 40.68
N ASP A 484 -24.47 36.48 40.59
CA ASP A 484 -23.45 36.67 41.64
C ASP A 484 -22.06 36.13 41.20
N SER A 485 -21.26 37.06 40.68
CA SER A 485 -19.85 37.38 41.03
C SER A 485 -18.80 36.30 41.48
N LYS A 486 -17.81 36.09 40.59
CA LYS A 486 -16.33 36.30 40.77
C LYS A 486 -15.41 35.30 41.54
N PRO A 487 -14.06 35.34 41.34
CA PRO A 487 -13.26 34.18 40.89
C PRO A 487 -12.03 33.83 41.78
N PHE A 488 -11.34 32.72 41.49
CA PHE A 488 -9.96 32.50 41.93
C PHE A 488 -9.11 31.79 40.88
N ALA A 489 -7.89 32.29 40.68
CA ALA A 489 -6.85 31.77 39.81
C ALA A 489 -5.70 31.19 40.65
N ARG A 490 -4.97 30.18 40.12
CA ARG A 490 -3.50 30.02 40.27
C ARG A 490 -2.93 28.94 39.34
N LYS A 491 -1.75 29.26 38.77
CA LYS A 491 -0.79 28.46 37.98
C LYS A 491 -0.07 27.42 38.90
N SER A 492 0.77 26.45 38.51
CA SER A 492 1.84 26.36 37.48
C SER A 492 2.51 24.96 37.49
N ASP A 493 3.03 24.55 36.34
CA ASP A 493 4.34 23.88 36.00
C ASP A 493 4.82 22.54 36.61
N GLY A 494 5.37 21.67 35.73
CA GLY A 494 6.36 20.63 36.07
C GLY A 494 6.56 19.51 35.02
N LYS A 495 7.75 19.44 34.39
CA LYS A 495 8.17 18.60 33.23
C LYS A 495 8.90 17.26 33.63
N PRO A 496 9.27 16.36 32.66
CA PRO A 496 9.41 14.90 32.84
C PRO A 496 10.86 14.34 32.94
N MET A 497 11.00 13.02 33.15
CA MET A 497 12.26 12.26 33.31
C MET A 497 12.58 11.26 32.17
N ALA A 498 13.87 10.92 32.03
CA ALA A 498 14.58 10.37 30.87
C ALA A 498 14.77 8.82 30.81
N ARG A 499 15.25 8.35 29.63
CA ARG A 499 15.52 6.96 29.16
C ARG A 499 16.89 6.39 29.62
N ARG A 500 17.13 5.10 29.36
CA ARG A 500 18.43 4.38 29.42
C ARG A 500 18.62 3.49 28.17
N ASP A 501 19.90 3.29 27.84
CA ASP A 501 20.51 2.97 26.53
C ASP A 501 20.61 1.47 26.13
N ASP A 502 20.70 1.25 24.80
CA ASP A 502 20.97 0.01 24.07
C ASP A 502 22.47 -0.23 23.76
N ALA A 503 22.85 -1.48 23.49
CA ALA A 503 24.17 -1.90 22.97
C ALA A 503 24.10 -2.23 21.45
N PRO A 504 25.17 -2.02 20.66
CA PRO A 504 25.10 -2.11 19.19
C PRO A 504 25.07 -3.56 18.65
N ALA A 505 24.22 -3.79 17.64
CA ALA A 505 24.12 -5.04 16.87
C ALA A 505 25.17 -5.12 15.74
N ALA A 506 25.56 -6.34 15.34
CA ALA A 506 26.56 -6.63 14.32
C ALA A 506 26.12 -6.23 12.90
N GLU A 507 27.07 -5.88 12.03
CA GLU A 507 26.83 -5.44 10.64
C GLU A 507 26.33 -6.59 9.74
N SER A 508 25.28 -6.33 8.95
CA SER A 508 24.70 -7.26 7.97
C SER A 508 25.62 -7.47 6.75
N GLU A 509 25.70 -8.73 6.26
CA GLU A 509 26.45 -9.09 5.04
C GLU A 509 25.67 -8.79 3.75
N ASN A 510 24.40 -8.41 3.85
CA ASN A 510 23.55 -8.10 2.71
C ASN A 510 24.03 -6.81 2.00
N PRO A 511 24.51 -6.88 0.74
CA PRO A 511 24.95 -5.70 -0.02
C PRO A 511 23.82 -4.73 -0.36
N LEU A 512 22.55 -5.10 -0.11
CA LEU A 512 21.38 -4.23 -0.19
C LEU A 512 21.12 -3.51 1.14
N ALA A 513 21.41 -4.12 2.30
CA ALA A 513 21.23 -3.51 3.62
C ALA A 513 22.13 -2.27 3.82
N LYS A 514 23.35 -2.29 3.27
CA LYS A 514 24.28 -1.13 3.30
C LYS A 514 23.76 0.13 2.61
N ARG A 515 22.68 0.06 1.81
CA ARG A 515 22.27 1.14 0.90
C ARG A 515 21.40 2.22 1.55
N ARG A 516 20.98 2.05 2.81
CA ARG A 516 19.97 2.92 3.40
C ARG A 516 20.50 4.20 4.06
N ASN A 517 21.77 4.22 4.48
CA ASN A 517 22.28 5.29 5.34
C ASN A 517 23.40 6.16 4.74
N GLN A 518 23.17 6.69 3.54
CA GLN A 518 23.97 7.82 3.03
C GLN A 518 23.81 9.06 3.95
N ALA A 519 22.60 9.30 4.48
CA ALA A 519 22.31 10.44 5.35
C ALA A 519 22.87 10.32 6.79
N LEU A 520 23.08 9.09 7.28
CA LEU A 520 23.73 8.82 8.57
C LEU A 520 25.25 8.93 8.44
N LEU A 521 25.83 8.49 7.32
CA LEU A 521 27.21 8.80 6.92
C LEU A 521 27.46 10.31 6.85
N ASP A 522 26.57 11.07 6.23
CA ASP A 522 26.70 12.53 6.15
C ASP A 522 26.58 13.19 7.54
N LYS A 523 25.75 12.66 8.45
CA LYS A 523 25.63 13.13 9.84
C LYS A 523 26.84 12.78 10.72
N ILE A 524 27.52 11.67 10.45
CA ILE A 524 28.74 11.25 11.16
C ILE A 524 29.96 12.02 10.63
N MET A 525 30.05 12.21 9.31
CA MET A 525 31.17 12.92 8.66
C MET A 525 31.14 14.45 8.88
N ASN A 526 29.99 15.04 9.20
CA ASN A 526 29.87 16.47 9.53
C ASN A 526 30.05 16.79 11.03
N ARG A 527 30.65 15.87 11.80
CA ARG A 527 30.95 16.09 13.22
C ARG A 527 32.43 16.02 13.56
N ASP A 528 33.30 16.54 12.69
CA ASP A 528 34.65 16.97 13.05
C ASP A 528 35.05 18.21 12.26
N SER A 529 34.67 19.39 12.79
CA SER A 529 35.32 20.65 12.45
C SER A 529 35.08 21.70 13.53
N GLN A 530 35.66 21.48 14.72
CA GLN A 530 36.16 22.59 15.54
C GLN A 530 37.49 22.19 16.22
N PRO A 531 38.62 22.86 15.90
CA PRO A 531 39.86 22.64 16.62
C PRO A 531 39.83 23.36 17.99
N GLN A 532 40.21 22.65 19.05
CA GLN A 532 40.53 23.25 20.35
C GLN A 532 41.85 24.06 20.28
N PRO A 533 42.00 25.12 21.09
CA PRO A 533 43.15 26.02 21.02
C PRO A 533 44.39 25.43 21.71
N LEU A 534 45.52 25.40 21.00
CA LEU A 534 46.83 25.06 21.54
C LEU A 534 47.40 26.19 22.41
N ALA A 535 47.86 25.81 23.59
CA ALA A 535 48.49 26.67 24.58
C ALA A 535 49.82 27.28 24.09
N ARG A 536 50.02 28.55 24.44
CA ARG A 536 51.24 29.33 24.18
C ARG A 536 52.40 28.95 25.11
N ARG A 537 53.57 28.66 24.53
CA ARG A 537 54.94 28.89 25.02
C ARG A 537 55.82 28.91 23.76
N GLY A 538 56.80 29.75 23.49
CA GLY A 538 57.47 30.87 24.15
C GLY A 538 58.61 31.26 23.19
N TRP A 539 58.97 32.54 23.12
CA TRP A 539 59.88 33.13 22.13
C TRP A 539 61.32 32.56 22.13
N ARG A 540 61.95 32.49 20.94
CA ARG A 540 63.27 33.11 20.67
C ARG A 540 63.54 33.23 19.17
N ARG A 541 64.14 34.37 18.83
CA ARG A 541 64.55 34.86 17.50
C ARG A 541 66.06 34.61 17.34
N VAL A 542 66.56 34.45 16.11
CA VAL A 542 67.80 35.05 15.53
C VAL A 542 68.51 34.13 14.52
N LYS A 543 68.57 34.64 13.26
CA LYS A 543 69.61 34.65 12.20
C LYS A 543 70.35 33.37 11.76
N GLY A 544 70.53 33.25 10.43
CA GLY A 544 71.80 32.81 9.84
C GLY A 544 71.72 32.14 8.46
N ASN A 545 71.94 32.94 7.41
CA ASN A 545 72.72 32.69 6.18
C ASN A 545 72.54 31.45 5.28
N ASP A 546 72.39 31.81 4.00
CA ASP A 546 73.20 31.40 2.83
C ASP A 546 73.01 30.05 2.14
N THR A 547 72.68 30.19 0.84
CA THR A 547 73.25 29.47 -0.34
C THR A 547 72.97 27.96 -0.42
N ASP A 548 72.81 27.30 -1.56
CA ASP A 548 72.92 27.63 -2.98
C ASP A 548 72.30 26.43 -3.73
N SER A 549 71.98 26.63 -5.02
CA SER A 549 72.03 25.59 -6.07
C SER A 549 71.09 24.36 -5.95
N SER A 550 70.56 23.74 -7.00
CA SER A 550 70.53 23.95 -8.44
C SER A 550 69.72 22.79 -9.02
N ALA A 551 69.03 23.06 -10.12
CA ALA A 551 68.83 22.14 -11.25
C ALA A 551 67.93 20.90 -11.07
N ALA A 552 66.75 21.01 -11.67
CA ALA A 552 66.06 19.97 -12.45
C ALA A 552 66.90 19.54 -13.69
N PRO A 553 66.42 18.76 -14.69
CA PRO A 553 65.12 18.09 -14.86
C PRO A 553 65.23 16.67 -15.52
N ALA A 554 64.09 16.22 -16.03
CA ALA A 554 63.91 15.33 -17.20
C ALA A 554 63.98 13.83 -16.92
N SER A 555 63.22 12.94 -17.56
CA SER A 555 62.00 12.96 -18.41
C SER A 555 61.85 11.51 -18.88
N GLU A 556 60.61 11.05 -19.09
CA GLU A 556 60.22 9.89 -19.94
C GLU A 556 60.70 8.50 -19.44
N ASP A 557 59.89 7.44 -19.38
CA ASP A 557 58.70 7.04 -20.16
C ASP A 557 57.49 6.63 -19.29
#